data_AF-A0A817RTH7-F1
#
_entry.id   AF-A0A817RTH7-F1
#
_cell.length_a   1.000
_cell.length_b   1.000
_cell.length_c   1.000
_cell.angle_alpha   90.00
_cell.angle_beta   90.00
_cell.angle_gamma   90.00
#
_symmetry.space_group_name_H-M   'P 1'
#
loop_
_entity.id
_entity.type
_entity.pdbx_description
1 polymer ?
#
loop_
_entity_poly.entity_id
_entity_poly.type
_entity_poly.pdbx_seq_one_letter_code
_entity_poly.pdbx_strand_id
1 'polypeptide(L)'
;SNTTLSTLSLVSDDISCLRQPDWMLLSNIVHAFDTFSPLFEVQHMIQFLTRTSADYQYILQQSRNIVNVIYQSIQSSISAAADFRIMTTDEQCSLVQRNMHGIWAFYSMVICHQCKMFDSVESKNIMTPLYGSDSVEYVRSITVRLDPDLTLVKLILMVLSFSSNCFAVNEDQNMKRDSL
;
A
#
# COMPACT_ATOMS: atom_id res chain seq x y z
N SER A 1 51.32 -23.92 3.80
CA SER A 1 50.41 -23.15 2.93
C SER A 1 49.13 -22.93 3.69
N ASN A 2 49.05 -21.82 4.43
CA ASN A 2 47.86 -21.45 5.21
C ASN A 2 47.29 -20.17 4.60
N THR A 3 46.21 -20.33 3.83
CA THR A 3 45.37 -19.25 3.34
C THR A 3 44.51 -18.76 4.50
N THR A 4 44.95 -17.70 5.18
CA THR A 4 44.09 -16.95 6.09
C THR A 4 43.03 -16.24 5.26
N LEU A 5 41.81 -16.78 5.31
CA LEU A 5 40.60 -16.13 4.83
C LEU A 5 40.50 -14.78 5.54
N SER A 6 40.71 -13.69 4.81
CA SER A 6 40.36 -12.35 5.25
C SER A 6 38.85 -12.31 5.43
N THR A 7 38.37 -12.49 6.66
CA THR A 7 37.03 -12.09 7.07
C THR A 7 36.93 -10.59 6.78
N LEU A 8 36.29 -10.25 5.66
CA LEU A 8 35.81 -8.90 5.37
C LEU A 8 35.06 -8.42 6.62
N SER A 9 35.62 -7.45 7.32
CA SER A 9 34.94 -6.75 8.40
C SER A 9 33.86 -5.85 7.80
N LEU A 10 32.75 -6.47 7.38
CA LEU A 10 31.54 -5.77 6.93
C LEU A 10 30.78 -5.10 8.09
N VAL A 11 31.33 -5.11 9.31
CA VAL A 11 30.65 -4.67 10.54
C VAL A 11 31.16 -3.30 11.03
N SER A 12 32.22 -2.74 10.45
CA SER A 12 32.87 -1.55 11.04
C SER A 12 32.33 -0.19 10.58
N ASP A 13 31.42 -0.11 9.61
CA ASP A 13 30.90 1.18 9.09
C ASP A 13 29.36 1.25 8.97
N ASP A 14 28.61 0.50 9.79
CA ASP A 14 27.14 0.59 9.86
C ASP A 14 26.66 1.78 10.73
N ILE A 15 27.32 2.94 10.61
CA ILE A 15 26.79 4.18 11.20
C ILE A 15 25.74 4.70 10.21
N SER A 16 24.47 4.55 10.58
CA SER A 16 23.35 5.11 9.81
C SER A 16 23.62 6.57 9.44
N CYS A 17 23.46 6.90 8.16
CA CYS A 17 23.57 8.28 7.66
C CYS A 17 22.39 9.16 8.10
N LEU A 18 21.35 8.56 8.69
CA LEU A 18 20.16 9.24 9.16
C LEU A 18 20.40 9.87 10.53
N ARG A 19 20.00 11.14 10.67
CA ARG A 19 20.05 11.84 11.95
C ARG A 19 18.84 11.43 12.80
N GLN A 20 18.90 11.76 14.09
CA GLN A 20 17.81 11.47 15.03
C GLN A 20 16.42 11.98 14.56
N PRO A 21 16.28 13.18 13.95
CA PRO A 21 14.99 13.62 13.42
C PRO A 21 14.46 12.73 12.28
N ASP A 22 15.34 12.25 11.41
CA ASP A 22 14.98 11.38 10.28
C ASP A 22 14.46 10.03 10.80
N TRP A 23 15.14 9.47 11.80
CA TRP A 23 14.69 8.25 12.47
C TRP A 23 13.33 8.43 13.16
N MET A 24 13.10 9.58 13.79
CA MET A 24 11.83 9.88 14.43
C MET A 24 10.71 9.99 13.39
N LEU A 25 10.97 10.63 12.24
CA LEU A 25 10.03 10.72 11.14
C LEU A 25 9.64 9.34 10.60
N LEU A 26 10.64 8.51 10.29
CA LEU A 26 10.41 7.14 9.80
C LEU A 26 9.62 6.30 10.81
N SER A 27 9.99 6.39 12.09
CA SER A 27 9.27 5.70 13.16
C SER A 27 7.82 6.15 13.27
N ASN A 28 7.55 7.45 13.14
CA ASN A 28 6.19 7.99 13.19
C ASN A 28 5.35 7.52 12.00
N ILE A 29 5.94 7.45 10.79
CA ILE A 29 5.29 6.92 9.60
C ILE A 29 4.89 5.45 9.81
N VAL A 30 5.85 4.63 10.25
CA VAL A 30 5.61 3.21 10.51
C VAL A 30 4.53 3.03 11.57
N HIS A 31 4.63 3.77 12.67
CA HIS A 31 3.67 3.70 13.77
C HIS A 31 2.27 4.15 13.37
N ALA A 32 2.14 5.23 12.59
CA ALA A 32 0.86 5.68 12.08
C ALA A 32 0.22 4.60 11.20
N PHE A 33 0.97 4.04 10.25
CA PHE A 33 0.46 2.98 9.41
C PHE A 33 0.02 1.75 10.23
N ASP A 34 0.83 1.30 11.19
CA ASP A 34 0.50 0.13 12.01
C ASP A 34 -0.73 0.37 12.88
N THR A 35 -0.91 1.59 13.38
CA THR A 35 -2.07 2.00 14.19
C THR A 35 -3.37 1.93 13.38
N PHE A 36 -3.34 2.30 12.10
CA PHE A 36 -4.52 2.36 11.24
C PHE A 36 -4.62 1.20 10.24
N SER A 37 -3.72 0.21 10.32
CA SER A 37 -3.64 -0.83 9.29
C SER A 37 -4.93 -1.67 9.22
N PRO A 38 -5.62 -1.71 8.07
CA PRO A 38 -6.80 -2.55 7.88
C PRO A 38 -6.43 -4.00 7.57
N LEU A 39 -5.13 -4.33 7.47
CA LEU A 39 -4.66 -5.53 6.80
C LEU A 39 -5.22 -6.80 7.43
N PHE A 40 -5.21 -6.88 8.76
CA PHE A 40 -5.73 -8.03 9.49
C PHE A 40 -7.24 -8.20 9.28
N GLU A 41 -8.00 -7.10 9.36
CA GLU A 41 -9.46 -7.12 9.18
C GLU A 41 -9.83 -7.54 7.75
N VAL A 42 -9.15 -6.97 6.75
CA VAL A 42 -9.35 -7.29 5.33
C VAL A 42 -8.97 -8.72 5.02
N GLN A 43 -7.87 -9.23 5.58
CA GLN A 43 -7.49 -10.65 5.46
C GLN A 43 -8.60 -11.57 5.97
N HIS A 44 -9.18 -11.25 7.13
CA HIS A 44 -10.30 -12.01 7.68
C HIS A 44 -11.55 -11.95 6.79
N MET A 45 -11.91 -10.77 6.28
CA MET A 45 -13.05 -10.62 5.37
C MET A 45 -12.87 -11.40 4.07
N ILE A 46 -11.68 -11.33 3.45
CA ILE A 46 -11.39 -12.06 2.20
C ILE A 46 -11.44 -13.56 2.43
N GLN A 47 -10.81 -14.08 3.50
CA GLN A 47 -10.87 -15.49 3.84
C GLN A 47 -12.30 -15.97 4.09
N PHE A 48 -13.12 -15.17 4.77
CA PHE A 48 -14.53 -15.48 4.97
C PHE A 48 -15.31 -15.54 3.65
N LEU A 49 -15.10 -14.57 2.77
CA LEU A 49 -15.77 -14.51 1.46
C LEU A 49 -15.39 -15.68 0.56
N THR A 50 -14.11 -16.08 0.54
CA THR A 50 -13.67 -17.24 -0.26
C THR A 50 -14.25 -18.58 0.22
N ARG A 51 -14.69 -18.68 1.48
CA ARG A 51 -15.25 -19.90 2.09
C ARG A 51 -16.78 -19.92 2.08
N THR A 52 -17.43 -18.79 1.85
CA THR A 52 -18.89 -18.68 1.98
C THR A 52 -19.56 -18.90 0.62
N SER A 53 -20.32 -19.99 0.51
CA SER A 53 -21.18 -20.24 -0.66
C SER A 53 -22.53 -19.56 -0.47
N ALA A 54 -22.61 -18.23 -0.49
CA ALA A 54 -23.91 -17.57 -0.32
C ALA A 54 -24.00 -16.16 -0.92
N ASP A 55 -25.17 -15.92 -1.51
CA ASP A 55 -25.80 -14.66 -1.91
C ASP A 55 -24.90 -13.57 -2.51
N TYR A 56 -25.12 -13.28 -3.80
CA TYR A 56 -24.48 -12.19 -4.53
C TYR A 56 -24.62 -10.83 -3.81
N GLN A 57 -25.78 -10.55 -3.18
CA GLN A 57 -25.98 -9.30 -2.45
C GLN A 57 -25.08 -9.19 -1.22
N TYR A 58 -24.90 -10.31 -0.52
CA TYR A 58 -23.99 -10.36 0.63
C TYR A 58 -22.54 -10.15 0.19
N ILE A 59 -22.10 -10.84 -0.87
CA ILE A 59 -20.74 -10.69 -1.43
C ILE A 59 -20.49 -9.23 -1.85
N LEU A 60 -21.45 -8.61 -2.53
CA LEU A 60 -21.35 -7.22 -2.97
C LEU A 60 -21.24 -6.25 -1.78
N GLN A 61 -22.03 -6.48 -0.74
CA GLN A 61 -21.97 -5.65 0.48
C GLN A 61 -20.62 -5.79 1.19
N GLN A 62 -20.09 -7.01 1.34
CA GLN A 62 -18.79 -7.21 1.96
C GLN A 62 -17.64 -6.64 1.12
N SER A 63 -17.73 -6.75 -0.21
CA SER A 63 -16.76 -6.13 -1.12
C SER A 63 -16.71 -4.61 -0.93
N ARG A 64 -17.87 -3.95 -0.77
CA ARG A 64 -17.96 -2.52 -0.43
C ARG A 64 -17.38 -2.22 0.94
N ASN A 65 -17.64 -3.06 1.94
CA ASN A 65 -17.09 -2.89 3.29
C ASN A 65 -15.55 -2.95 3.27
N ILE A 66 -14.96 -3.92 2.56
CA ILE A 66 -13.51 -4.01 2.35
C ILE A 66 -12.99 -2.71 1.74
N VAL A 67 -13.66 -2.21 0.70
CA VAL A 67 -13.24 -0.97 0.03
C VAL A 67 -13.24 0.22 1.02
N ASN A 68 -14.33 0.37 1.78
CA ASN A 68 -14.48 1.47 2.73
C ASN A 68 -13.44 1.41 3.85
N VAL A 69 -13.20 0.23 4.42
CA VAL A 69 -12.22 0.04 5.51
C VAL A 69 -10.82 0.42 5.03
N ILE A 70 -10.43 -0.05 3.84
CA ILE A 70 -9.12 0.32 3.26
C ILE A 70 -9.02 1.83 3.04
N TYR A 71 -10.05 2.45 2.46
CA TYR A 71 -10.07 3.88 2.18
C TYR A 71 -9.92 4.70 3.46
N GLN A 72 -10.71 4.39 4.49
CA GLN A 72 -10.67 5.06 5.78
C GLN A 72 -9.33 4.90 6.49
N SER A 73 -8.72 3.73 6.42
CA SER A 73 -7.39 3.47 6.98
C SER A 73 -6.29 4.27 6.29
N ILE A 74 -6.29 4.32 4.95
CA ILE A 74 -5.33 5.13 4.19
C ILE A 74 -5.51 6.61 4.55
N GLN A 75 -6.74 7.10 4.52
CA GLN A 75 -7.04 8.49 4.86
C GLN A 75 -6.58 8.83 6.28
N SER A 76 -6.85 7.95 7.26
CA SER A 76 -6.42 8.14 8.66
C SER A 76 -4.89 8.16 8.80
N SER A 77 -4.20 7.27 8.07
CA SER A 77 -2.74 7.20 8.06
C SER A 77 -2.10 8.48 7.52
N ILE A 78 -2.61 8.98 6.38
CA ILE A 78 -2.15 10.24 5.78
C ILE A 78 -2.46 11.42 6.71
N SER A 79 -3.66 11.44 7.31
CA SER A 79 -4.10 12.50 8.23
C SER A 79 -3.30 12.53 9.54
N ALA A 80 -2.58 11.45 9.86
CA ALA A 80 -1.69 11.40 11.02
C ALA A 80 -0.36 12.13 10.78
N ALA A 81 0.03 12.36 9.52
CA ALA A 81 1.28 13.02 9.18
C ALA A 81 1.23 14.51 9.53
N ALA A 82 2.31 15.01 10.15
CA ALA A 82 2.41 16.41 10.53
C ALA A 82 2.30 17.34 9.31
N ASP A 83 2.94 16.98 8.21
CA ASP A 83 2.93 17.76 6.96
C ASP A 83 1.54 17.86 6.33
N PHE A 84 0.69 16.84 6.50
CA PHE A 84 -0.70 16.92 6.05
C PHE A 84 -1.52 17.87 6.92
N ARG A 85 -1.31 17.85 8.24
CA ARG A 85 -2.10 18.64 9.20
C ARG A 85 -1.87 20.14 9.12
N ILE A 86 -0.71 20.57 8.62
CA ILE A 86 -0.39 21.99 8.44
C ILE A 86 -0.94 22.56 7.13
N MET A 87 -1.33 21.72 6.18
CA MET A 87 -1.96 22.13 4.92
C MET A 87 -3.36 22.71 5.18
N THR A 88 -3.79 23.59 4.28
CA THR A 88 -5.18 24.04 4.22
C THR A 88 -6.12 22.90 3.82
N THR A 89 -7.41 23.02 4.13
CA THR A 89 -8.41 22.02 3.74
C THR A 89 -8.46 21.78 2.23
N ASP A 90 -8.25 22.82 1.42
CA ASP A 90 -8.26 22.72 -0.03
C ASP A 90 -7.03 21.95 -0.54
N GLU A 91 -5.84 22.24 0.00
CA GLU A 91 -4.61 21.49 -0.31
C GLU A 91 -4.71 20.02 0.12
N GLN A 92 -5.27 19.74 1.29
CA GLN A 92 -5.52 18.38 1.77
C GLN A 92 -6.45 17.62 0.82
N CYS A 93 -7.54 18.26 0.37
CA CYS A 93 -8.50 17.66 -0.54
C CYS A 93 -7.86 17.39 -1.91
N SER A 94 -7.15 18.38 -2.47
CA SER A 94 -6.43 18.30 -3.75
C SER A 94 -5.41 17.16 -3.74
N LEU A 95 -4.60 17.07 -2.67
CA LEU A 95 -3.58 16.03 -2.50
C LEU A 95 -4.18 14.62 -2.43
N VAL A 96 -5.24 14.44 -1.64
CA VAL A 96 -5.92 13.14 -1.56
C VAL A 96 -6.53 12.78 -2.91
N GLN A 97 -7.30 13.68 -3.53
CA GLN A 97 -7.95 13.41 -4.83
C GLN A 97 -6.94 13.02 -5.91
N ARG A 98 -5.81 13.74 -6.00
CA ARG A 98 -4.77 13.48 -7.00
C ARG A 98 -4.11 12.11 -6.80
N ASN A 99 -3.75 11.77 -5.57
CA ASN A 99 -2.88 10.62 -5.30
C ASN A 99 -3.64 9.34 -4.92
N MET A 100 -4.93 9.43 -4.56
CA MET A 100 -5.68 8.30 -4.00
C MET A 100 -5.71 7.08 -4.93
N HIS A 101 -5.81 7.27 -6.25
CA HIS A 101 -5.80 6.16 -7.21
C HIS A 101 -4.48 5.38 -7.18
N GLY A 102 -3.34 6.07 -7.16
CA GLY A 102 -2.02 5.43 -7.09
C GLY A 102 -1.81 4.71 -5.77
N ILE A 103 -2.21 5.33 -4.67
CA ILE A 103 -2.17 4.72 -3.33
C ILE A 103 -3.06 3.49 -3.29
N TRP A 104 -4.28 3.58 -3.82
CA TRP A 104 -5.24 2.48 -3.87
C TRP A 104 -4.71 1.30 -4.67
N ALA A 105 -4.16 1.55 -5.86
CA ALA A 105 -3.62 0.52 -6.73
C ALA A 105 -2.43 -0.18 -6.06
N PHE A 106 -1.48 0.59 -5.52
CA PHE A 106 -0.33 0.04 -4.81
C PHE A 106 -0.76 -0.79 -3.59
N TYR A 107 -1.65 -0.24 -2.77
CA TYR A 107 -2.08 -0.89 -1.55
C TYR A 107 -2.94 -2.13 -1.79
N SER A 108 -3.75 -2.13 -2.86
CA SER A 108 -4.49 -3.32 -3.28
C SER A 108 -3.55 -4.47 -3.66
N MET A 109 -2.43 -4.20 -4.33
CA MET A 109 -1.41 -5.23 -4.63
C MET A 109 -0.80 -5.80 -3.35
N VAL A 110 -0.51 -4.94 -2.35
CA VAL A 110 -0.02 -5.37 -1.03
C VAL A 110 -1.03 -6.28 -0.35
N ILE A 111 -2.32 -5.91 -0.34
CA ILE A 111 -3.38 -6.74 0.23
C ILE A 111 -3.46 -8.09 -0.49
N CYS A 112 -3.45 -8.10 -1.83
CA CYS A 112 -3.47 -9.34 -2.60
C CYS A 112 -2.26 -10.24 -2.28
N HIS A 113 -1.07 -9.66 -2.10
CA HIS A 113 0.13 -10.38 -1.67
C HIS A 113 -0.06 -11.00 -0.29
N GLN A 114 -0.42 -10.16 0.69
CA GLN A 114 -0.56 -10.55 2.10
C GLN A 114 -1.70 -11.55 2.33
N CYS A 115 -2.75 -11.50 1.50
CA CYS A 115 -3.84 -12.46 1.53
C CYS A 115 -3.57 -13.72 0.69
N LYS A 116 -2.44 -13.78 -0.02
CA LYS A 116 -2.09 -14.86 -0.96
C LYS A 116 -3.19 -15.11 -2.00
N MET A 117 -3.86 -14.05 -2.45
CA MET A 117 -5.01 -14.14 -3.35
C MET A 117 -4.66 -14.81 -4.69
N PHE A 118 -3.42 -14.70 -5.15
CA PHE A 118 -3.01 -15.32 -6.42
C PHE A 118 -2.44 -16.73 -6.26
N ASP A 119 -2.29 -17.23 -5.03
CA ASP A 119 -1.77 -18.58 -4.76
C ASP A 119 -2.88 -19.61 -4.58
N SER A 120 -4.11 -19.19 -4.30
CA SER A 120 -5.25 -20.09 -4.22
C SER A 120 -5.77 -20.45 -5.62
N VAL A 121 -6.08 -21.73 -5.82
CA VAL A 121 -6.67 -22.23 -7.07
C VAL A 121 -8.06 -21.63 -7.27
N GLU A 122 -8.80 -21.46 -6.17
CA GLU A 122 -10.14 -20.89 -6.13
C GLU A 122 -10.16 -19.46 -6.67
N SER A 123 -9.25 -18.59 -6.18
CA SER A 123 -9.19 -17.21 -6.64
C SER A 123 -8.71 -17.12 -8.08
N LYS A 124 -7.77 -17.97 -8.53
CA LYS A 124 -7.39 -18.04 -9.95
C LYS A 124 -8.57 -18.44 -10.84
N ASN A 125 -9.38 -19.41 -10.41
CA ASN A 125 -10.57 -19.85 -11.14
C ASN A 125 -11.65 -18.77 -11.23
N ILE A 126 -11.72 -17.86 -10.27
CA ILE A 126 -12.63 -16.71 -10.30
C ILE A 126 -12.07 -15.57 -11.17
N MET A 127 -10.78 -15.24 -11.01
CA MET A 127 -10.19 -14.06 -11.67
C MET A 127 -9.92 -14.29 -13.16
N THR A 128 -9.52 -15.50 -13.55
CA THR A 128 -9.13 -15.80 -14.95
C THR A 128 -10.28 -15.58 -15.95
N PRO A 129 -11.52 -16.02 -15.70
CA PRO A 129 -12.65 -15.73 -16.59
C PRO A 129 -13.02 -14.25 -16.66
N LEU A 130 -12.77 -13.47 -15.60
CA LEU A 130 -13.15 -12.06 -15.51
C LEU A 130 -12.13 -11.13 -16.19
N TYR A 131 -10.84 -11.44 -16.04
CA TYR A 131 -9.74 -10.54 -16.41
C TYR A 131 -8.80 -11.11 -17.48
N GLY A 132 -8.94 -12.39 -17.82
CA GLY A 132 -8.04 -13.13 -18.73
C GLY A 132 -6.79 -13.70 -18.04
N SER A 133 -6.26 -14.82 -18.55
CA SER A 133 -5.10 -15.49 -17.96
C SER A 133 -3.86 -14.60 -17.95
N ASP A 134 -3.61 -13.90 -19.04
CA ASP A 134 -2.40 -13.10 -19.22
C ASP A 134 -2.34 -11.95 -18.21
N SER A 135 -3.46 -11.26 -18.00
CA SER A 135 -3.60 -10.20 -16.99
C SER A 135 -3.38 -10.75 -15.58
N VAL A 136 -4.00 -11.88 -15.25
CA VAL A 136 -3.90 -12.49 -13.92
C VAL A 136 -2.46 -12.93 -13.62
N GLU A 137 -1.79 -13.59 -14.56
CA GLU A 137 -0.41 -14.02 -14.38
C GLU A 137 0.58 -12.85 -14.37
N TYR A 138 0.33 -11.80 -15.17
CA TYR A 138 1.10 -10.56 -15.09
C TYR A 138 1.03 -9.93 -13.70
N VAL A 139 -0.19 -9.72 -13.17
CA VAL A 139 -0.39 -9.13 -11.84
C VAL A 139 0.19 -10.03 -10.75
N ARG A 140 0.02 -11.36 -10.85
CA ARG A 140 0.65 -12.33 -9.94
C ARG A 140 2.17 -12.19 -9.93
N SER A 141 2.80 -12.07 -11.11
CA SER A 141 4.27 -11.94 -11.22
C SER A 141 4.81 -10.70 -10.54
N ILE A 142 4.06 -9.58 -10.56
CA ILE A 142 4.39 -8.35 -9.84
C ILE A 142 4.19 -8.55 -8.35
N THR A 143 3.04 -9.11 -7.97
CA THR A 143 2.62 -9.25 -6.57
C THR A 143 3.59 -10.14 -5.79
N VAL A 144 4.09 -11.24 -6.38
CA VAL A 144 5.04 -12.16 -5.73
C VAL A 144 6.42 -11.50 -5.46
N ARG A 145 6.75 -10.42 -6.18
CA ARG A 145 8.01 -9.68 -5.99
C ARG A 145 7.96 -8.65 -4.87
N LEU A 146 6.78 -8.42 -4.28
CA LEU A 146 6.66 -7.53 -3.11
C LEU A 146 7.34 -8.17 -1.90
N ASP A 147 8.04 -7.34 -1.13
CA ASP A 147 8.70 -7.76 0.10
C ASP A 147 7.65 -8.17 1.15
N PRO A 148 7.81 -9.33 1.83
CA PRO A 148 6.96 -9.68 2.96
C PRO A 148 7.07 -8.68 4.12
N ASP A 149 8.22 -8.01 4.29
CA ASP A 149 8.38 -6.93 5.26
C ASP A 149 7.68 -5.66 4.75
N LEU A 150 6.61 -5.30 5.46
CA LEU A 150 5.80 -4.14 5.12
C LEU A 150 6.51 -2.80 5.42
N THR A 151 7.66 -2.79 6.09
CA THR A 151 8.37 -1.55 6.42
C THR A 151 8.59 -0.67 5.20
N LEU A 152 9.10 -1.23 4.10
CA LEU A 152 9.36 -0.49 2.88
C LEU A 152 8.06 -0.06 2.17
N VAL A 153 7.02 -0.91 2.26
CA VAL A 153 5.67 -0.61 1.76
C VAL A 153 5.06 0.60 2.47
N LYS A 154 5.19 0.68 3.81
CA LYS A 154 4.71 1.80 4.63
C LYS A 154 5.33 3.12 4.19
N LEU A 155 6.64 3.10 3.93
CA LEU A 155 7.38 4.27 3.46
C LEU A 155 6.97 4.67 2.04
N ILE A 156 6.86 3.71 1.11
CA ILE A 156 6.38 3.98 -0.26
C ILE A 156 4.98 4.58 -0.23
N LEU A 157 4.08 4.07 0.60
CA LEU A 157 2.71 4.58 0.69
C LEU A 157 2.68 6.06 1.08
N MET A 158 3.53 6.48 2.02
CA MET A 158 3.69 7.90 2.35
C MET A 158 4.28 8.71 1.20
N VAL A 159 5.32 8.20 0.53
CA VAL A 159 5.90 8.87 -0.65
C VAL A 159 4.85 9.08 -1.74
N LEU A 160 4.03 8.06 -2.03
CA LEU A 160 2.95 8.14 -3.00
C LEU A 160 1.88 9.16 -2.56
N SER A 161 1.59 9.23 -1.27
CA SER A 161 0.58 10.15 -0.71
C SER A 161 0.94 11.61 -0.93
N PHE A 162 2.22 11.96 -0.81
CA PHE A 162 2.71 13.34 -1.00
C PHE A 162 3.36 13.56 -2.36
N SER A 163 3.32 12.57 -3.25
CA SER A 163 3.93 12.67 -4.57
C SER A 163 3.25 13.75 -5.39
N SER A 164 4.06 14.60 -6.02
CA SER A 164 3.60 15.52 -7.06
C SER A 164 3.44 14.84 -8.42
N ASN A 165 3.89 13.59 -8.59
CA ASN A 165 3.96 12.92 -9.89
C ASN A 165 2.91 11.81 -10.08
N CYS A 166 2.14 11.46 -9.03
CA CYS A 166 1.14 10.40 -9.09
C CYS A 166 -0.21 10.87 -9.64
N PHE A 167 -0.19 11.67 -10.71
CA PHE A 167 -1.40 12.04 -11.47
C PHE A 167 -1.90 10.82 -12.23
N ALA A 168 -2.85 10.08 -11.66
CA ALA A 168 -3.54 9.00 -12.38
C ALA A 168 -4.67 9.53 -13.29
N VAL A 169 -5.08 10.79 -13.09
CA VAL A 169 -6.15 11.45 -13.85
C VAL A 169 -5.58 12.74 -14.43
N ASN A 170 -5.53 12.84 -15.76
CA ASN A 170 -5.30 14.13 -16.44
C ASN A 170 -6.53 15.02 -16.20
N GLU A 171 -6.62 15.63 -15.02
CA GLU A 171 -7.50 16.79 -14.79
C GLU A 171 -6.87 18.06 -15.38
N ASP A 172 -6.47 17.99 -16.66
CA ASP A 172 -5.84 19.11 -17.38
C ASP A 172 -6.79 20.31 -17.60
N GLN A 173 -8.02 20.27 -17.08
CA GLN A 173 -9.03 21.29 -17.37
C GLN A 173 -9.53 22.10 -16.17
N ASN A 174 -9.20 21.76 -14.91
CA ASN A 174 -9.73 22.51 -13.75
C ASN A 174 -8.73 22.86 -12.64
N MET A 175 -7.45 22.47 -12.71
CA MET A 175 -6.47 22.90 -11.71
C MET A 175 -6.08 24.37 -11.93
N LYS A 176 -6.86 25.28 -11.33
CA LYS A 176 -6.41 26.63 -11.02
C LYS A 176 -5.17 26.51 -10.13
N ARG A 177 -3.99 26.70 -10.72
CA ARG A 177 -2.73 27.11 -10.08
C ARG A 177 -2.65 26.83 -8.57
N ASP A 178 -2.44 25.58 -8.20
CA ASP A 178 -1.83 25.28 -6.90
C ASP A 178 -0.33 25.53 -7.04
N SER A 179 0.23 26.31 -6.13
CA SER A 179 1.64 26.73 -6.12
C SER A 179 2.58 25.71 -5.46
N LEU A 180 2.28 24.41 -5.61
CA LEU A 180 3.13 23.30 -5.18
C LEU A 180 4.04 22.81 -6.32
#